data_AF-A0AAN5YEP4-F1
#
_entry.id   AF-A0AAN5YEP4-F1
#
_cell.length_a   1.000
_cell.length_b   1.000
_cell.length_c   1.000
_cell.angle_alpha   90.00
_cell.angle_beta   90.00
_cell.angle_gamma   90.00
#
_symmetry.space_group_name_H-M   'P 1'
#
loop_
_entity.id
_entity.type
_entity.pdbx_description
1 polymer ?
#
loop_
_entity_poly.entity_id
_entity_poly.type
_entity_poly.pdbx_seq_one_letter_code
_entity_poly.pdbx_strand_id
1 'polypeptide(L)'
;MGNVKRNQLRHVDSLDVAFCDVKNVQRFLGVFKRYISGYIDKGNFELGDIIIDFNEVYARVCQESTDKYVRTIELFCEGYNLREIGERLGITAQAVHQVVKAFSKKVAKAYQSQLGLVS
;
A
#
# COMPACT_ATOMS: atom_id res chain seq x y z
N MET A 1 15.85 10.41 18.36
CA MET A 1 15.25 9.40 19.26
C MET A 1 13.74 9.45 19.12
N GLY A 2 13.12 8.52 18.41
CA GLY A 2 11.66 8.50 18.27
C GLY A 2 11.25 7.69 17.04
N ASN A 3 10.93 6.41 17.25
CA ASN A 3 10.06 5.57 16.40
C ASN A 3 10.02 4.11 16.86
N VAL A 4 10.75 3.73 17.92
CA VAL A 4 10.72 2.35 18.45
C VAL A 4 9.50 2.08 19.35
N LYS A 5 8.78 3.10 19.83
CA LYS A 5 7.76 2.94 20.90
C LYS A 5 6.30 2.79 20.44
N ARG A 6 5.91 3.11 19.21
CA ARG A 6 4.48 2.94 18.79
C ARG A 6 4.11 1.47 18.55
N ASN A 7 5.03 0.66 18.03
CA ASN A 7 4.73 -0.74 17.67
C ASN A 7 4.63 -1.72 18.84
N GLN A 8 5.05 -1.35 20.07
CA GLN A 8 5.02 -2.27 21.21
C GLN A 8 3.67 -2.34 21.96
N LEU A 9 2.68 -1.50 21.62
CA LEU A 9 1.42 -1.39 22.37
C LEU A 9 0.15 -1.43 21.52
N ARG A 10 0.24 -1.54 20.19
CA ARG A 10 -0.94 -1.63 19.33
C ARG A 10 -1.43 -3.08 19.26
N HIS A 11 -2.73 -3.27 19.51
CA HIS A 11 -3.37 -4.57 19.29
C HIS A 11 -3.34 -4.88 17.79
N VAL A 12 -2.82 -6.04 17.41
CA VAL A 12 -2.81 -6.50 16.00
C VAL A 12 -4.26 -6.69 15.56
N ASP A 13 -4.71 -5.87 14.61
CA ASP A 13 -6.06 -5.95 14.06
C ASP A 13 -6.13 -7.03 12.97
N SER A 14 -7.33 -7.57 12.73
CA SER A 14 -7.68 -8.38 11.57
C SER A 14 -7.20 -7.79 10.24
N LEU A 15 -7.17 -6.46 10.11
CA LEU A 15 -6.67 -5.77 8.93
C LEU A 15 -5.14 -5.76 8.82
N ASP A 16 -4.40 -5.75 9.94
CA ASP A 16 -2.95 -5.90 9.92
C ASP A 16 -2.56 -7.28 9.37
N VAL A 17 -3.27 -8.32 9.80
CA VAL A 17 -3.11 -9.69 9.27
C VAL A 17 -3.50 -9.75 7.80
N ALA A 18 -4.58 -9.06 7.40
CA ALA A 18 -4.99 -9.00 6.00
C ALA A 18 -3.90 -8.37 5.11
N PHE A 19 -3.19 -7.35 5.58
CA PHE A 19 -2.10 -6.70 4.84
C PHE A 19 -0.79 -7.50 4.81
N CYS A 20 -0.68 -8.60 5.56
CA CYS A 20 0.38 -9.58 5.35
C CYS A 20 0.18 -10.45 4.09
N ASP A 21 -1.00 -10.40 3.44
CA ASP A 21 -1.29 -11.13 2.19
C ASP A 21 -1.20 -10.23 0.95
N VAL A 22 -0.46 -10.70 -0.05
CA VAL A 22 -0.20 -9.95 -1.29
C VAL A 22 -1.48 -9.64 -2.08
N LYS A 23 -2.44 -10.56 -2.12
CA LYS A 23 -3.69 -10.36 -2.89
C LYS A 23 -4.57 -9.32 -2.20
N ASN A 24 -4.61 -9.34 -0.87
CA ASN A 24 -5.35 -8.34 -0.09
C ASN A 24 -4.74 -6.95 -0.24
N VAL A 25 -3.41 -6.83 -0.16
CA VAL A 25 -2.72 -5.56 -0.45
C VAL A 25 -3.04 -5.06 -1.86
N GLN A 26 -2.92 -5.92 -2.87
CA GLN A 26 -3.20 -5.52 -4.25
C GLN A 26 -4.64 -5.03 -4.44
N ARG A 27 -5.62 -5.70 -3.81
CA ARG A 27 -7.02 -5.28 -3.83
C ARG A 27 -7.21 -3.92 -3.17
N PHE A 28 -6.59 -3.72 -2.00
CA PHE A 28 -6.69 -2.47 -1.26
C PHE A 28 -6.05 -1.30 -2.01
N LEU A 29 -4.90 -1.50 -2.66
CA LEU A 29 -4.25 -0.48 -3.48
C LEU A 29 -5.19 0.11 -4.53
N GLY A 30 -5.98 -0.72 -5.22
CA GLY A 30 -6.92 -0.25 -6.25
C GLY A 30 -8.07 0.64 -5.74
N VAL A 31 -8.29 0.68 -4.42
CA VAL A 31 -9.28 1.56 -3.77
C VAL A 31 -8.65 2.56 -2.80
N PHE A 32 -7.33 2.51 -2.61
CA PHE A 32 -6.62 3.20 -1.54
C PHE A 32 -6.84 4.72 -1.55
N LYS A 33 -6.68 5.38 -2.71
CA LYS A 33 -6.89 6.84 -2.81
C LYS A 33 -8.35 7.24 -2.56
N ARG A 34 -9.32 6.44 -3.01
CA ARG A 34 -10.75 6.68 -2.72
C ARG A 34 -11.03 6.55 -1.22
N TYR A 35 -10.38 5.59 -0.57
CA TYR A 35 -10.49 5.36 0.85
C TYR A 35 -9.91 6.53 1.67
N ILE A 36 -8.73 7.05 1.29
CA ILE A 36 -8.14 8.24 1.93
C ILE A 36 -9.04 9.47 1.74
N SER A 37 -9.53 9.72 0.53
CA SER A 37 -10.41 10.87 0.27
C SER A 37 -11.68 10.78 1.11
N GLY A 38 -12.34 9.62 1.11
CA GLY A 38 -13.55 9.41 1.90
C GLY A 38 -13.33 9.43 3.42
N TYR A 39 -12.14 9.07 3.89
CA TYR A 39 -11.73 9.18 5.30
C TYR A 39 -11.60 10.64 5.75
N ILE A 40 -10.95 11.47 4.93
CA ILE A 40 -10.78 12.91 5.20
C ILE A 40 -12.13 13.63 5.21
N ASP A 41 -13.00 13.30 4.26
CA ASP A 41 -14.29 14.00 4.09
C ASP A 41 -15.32 13.68 5.20
N LYS A 42 -15.25 12.49 5.82
CA LYS A 42 -16.28 12.00 6.76
C LYS A 42 -15.91 12.11 8.23
N GLY A 43 -14.69 12.53 8.57
CA GLY A 43 -14.25 12.67 9.97
C GLY A 43 -14.39 11.39 10.80
N ASN A 44 -14.29 10.22 10.16
CA ASN A 44 -14.51 8.92 10.81
C ASN A 44 -13.19 8.35 11.33
N PHE A 45 -12.87 8.65 12.60
CA PHE A 45 -11.56 8.43 13.21
C PHE A 45 -11.26 6.96 13.60
N GLU A 46 -12.24 6.05 13.59
CA GLU A 46 -12.05 4.66 14.07
C GLU A 46 -11.13 3.81 13.17
N LEU A 47 -11.00 4.16 11.88
CA LEU A 47 -10.11 3.47 10.92
C LEU A 47 -8.79 4.22 10.70
N GLY A 48 -8.54 5.31 11.43
CA GLY A 48 -7.42 6.22 11.21
C GLY A 48 -6.07 5.55 11.34
N ASP A 49 -5.87 4.78 12.41
CA ASP A 49 -4.58 4.16 12.70
C ASP A 49 -4.18 3.12 11.65
N ILE A 50 -5.14 2.37 11.09
CA ILE A 50 -4.85 1.35 10.06
C ILE A 50 -4.46 2.01 8.74
N ILE A 51 -5.17 3.08 8.36
CA ILE A 51 -4.86 3.85 7.14
C ILE A 51 -3.53 4.57 7.28
N ILE A 52 -3.23 5.14 8.46
CA ILE A 52 -1.96 5.78 8.76
C ILE A 52 -0.82 4.77 8.62
N ASP A 53 -0.92 3.60 9.26
CA ASP A 53 0.11 2.56 9.17
C ASP A 53 0.31 2.10 7.73
N PHE A 54 -0.78 1.89 6.98
CA PHE A 54 -0.68 1.50 5.58
C PHE A 54 0.00 2.58 4.76
N ASN A 55 -0.35 3.85 4.99
CA ASN A 55 0.24 4.98 4.28
C ASN A 55 1.74 5.13 4.60
N GLU A 56 2.16 4.91 5.85
CA GLU A 56 3.58 4.91 6.24
C GLU A 56 4.35 3.78 5.54
N VAL A 57 3.80 2.56 5.53
CA VAL A 57 4.39 1.42 4.82
C VAL A 57 4.46 1.69 3.31
N TYR A 58 3.36 2.16 2.73
CA TYR A 58 3.26 2.53 1.32
C TYR A 58 4.32 3.57 0.95
N ALA A 59 4.44 4.64 1.73
CA ALA A 59 5.37 5.74 1.47
C ALA A 59 6.83 5.27 1.53
N ARG A 60 7.18 4.44 2.53
CA ARG A 60 8.52 3.82 2.62
C ARG A 60 8.85 2.97 1.41
N VAL A 61 7.93 2.09 0.97
CA VAL A 61 8.15 1.26 -0.22
C VAL A 61 8.29 2.12 -1.48
N CYS A 62 7.56 3.24 -1.57
CA CYS A 62 7.71 4.20 -2.66
C CYS A 62 9.10 4.87 -2.65
N GLN A 63 9.61 5.29 -1.49
CA GLN A 63 10.94 5.89 -1.35
C GLN A 63 12.08 4.95 -1.77
N GLU A 64 11.88 3.64 -1.64
CA GLU A 64 12.83 2.60 -2.07
C GLU A 64 12.65 2.16 -3.53
N SER A 65 11.79 2.84 -4.30
CA SER A 65 11.43 2.48 -5.67
C SER A 65 11.79 3.60 -6.65
N THR A 66 11.93 3.26 -7.94
CA THR A 66 12.22 4.26 -8.98
C THR A 66 10.99 5.10 -9.30
N ASP A 67 11.17 6.33 -9.79
CA ASP A 67 10.07 7.23 -10.15
C ASP A 67 9.06 6.61 -11.11
N LYS A 68 9.55 5.89 -12.14
CA LYS A 68 8.68 5.18 -13.09
C LYS A 68 7.83 4.10 -12.41
N TYR A 69 8.40 3.44 -11.41
CA TYR A 69 7.73 2.41 -10.63
C TYR A 69 6.67 3.02 -9.71
N VAL A 70 7.02 4.09 -8.99
CA VAL A 70 6.10 4.86 -8.14
C VAL A 70 4.94 5.39 -8.98
N ARG A 71 5.22 5.99 -10.14
CA ARG A 71 4.20 6.52 -11.03
C ARG A 71 3.20 5.47 -11.53
N THR A 72 3.69 4.25 -11.77
CA THR A 72 2.82 3.11 -12.13
C THR A 72 1.85 2.77 -11.01
N ILE A 73 2.33 2.78 -9.76
CA ILE A 73 1.52 2.48 -8.58
C ILE A 73 0.52 3.60 -8.27
N GLU A 74 0.91 4.86 -8.43
CA GLU A 74 0.00 6.00 -8.26
C GLU A 74 -1.22 5.90 -9.18
N LEU A 75 -1.00 5.69 -10.48
CA LEU A 75 -2.09 5.54 -11.45
C LEU A 75 -2.97 4.33 -11.11
N PHE A 76 -2.38 3.23 -10.64
CA PHE A 76 -3.16 2.08 -10.17
C PHE A 76 -4.03 2.43 -8.96
N CYS A 77 -3.49 3.21 -8.00
CA CYS A 77 -4.23 3.65 -6.81
C CYS A 77 -5.32 4.67 -7.12
N GLU A 78 -5.17 5.43 -8.22
CA GLU A 78 -6.21 6.32 -8.77
C GLU A 78 -7.36 5.53 -9.43
N GLY A 79 -7.17 4.22 -9.64
CA GLY A 79 -8.20 3.31 -10.17
C GLY A 79 -8.14 3.11 -11.68
N TYR A 80 -7.05 3.54 -12.35
CA TYR A 80 -6.82 3.19 -13.75
C TYR A 80 -6.58 1.70 -13.90
N ASN A 81 -7.08 1.11 -14.98
CA ASN A 81 -6.83 -0.29 -15.28
C ASN A 81 -5.43 -0.49 -15.91
N LEU A 82 -4.95 -1.74 -15.92
CA LEU A 82 -3.58 -2.07 -16.35
C LEU A 82 -3.27 -1.63 -17.80
N ARG A 83 -4.29 -1.63 -18.67
CA ARG A 83 -4.14 -1.22 -20.07
C ARG A 83 -3.98 0.30 -20.17
N GLU A 84 -4.83 1.07 -19.50
CA GLU A 84 -4.77 2.54 -19.48
C GLU A 84 -3.43 3.03 -18.92
N ILE A 85 -2.94 2.38 -17.87
CA ILE A 85 -1.62 2.69 -17.29
C ILE A 85 -0.51 2.39 -18.30
N GLY A 86 -0.58 1.25 -18.96
CA GLY A 86 0.39 0.85 -19.98
C GLY A 86 0.47 1.86 -21.13
N GLU A 87 -0.69 2.27 -21.66
CA GLU A 87 -0.81 3.29 -22.71
C GLU A 87 -0.21 4.63 -22.27
N ARG A 88 -0.50 5.09 -21.04
CA ARG A 88 0.03 6.35 -20.49
C ARG A 88 1.54 6.35 -20.27
N LEU A 89 2.11 5.20 -19.91
CA LEU A 89 3.52 5.07 -19.55
C LEU A 89 4.40 4.46 -20.65
N GLY A 90 3.81 4.12 -21.81
CA GLY A 90 4.50 3.46 -22.92
C GLY A 90 5.05 2.08 -22.55
N ILE A 91 4.32 1.30 -21.74
CA ILE A 91 4.70 -0.06 -21.33
C ILE A 91 3.53 -1.03 -21.52
N THR A 92 3.80 -2.33 -21.53
CA THR A 92 2.74 -3.33 -21.68
C THR A 92 1.90 -3.45 -20.40
N ALA A 93 0.62 -3.80 -20.55
CA ALA A 93 -0.25 -4.10 -19.39
C ALA A 93 0.33 -5.21 -18.50
N GLN A 94 1.06 -6.17 -19.11
CA GLN A 94 1.76 -7.21 -18.37
C GLN A 94 2.90 -6.64 -17.51
N ALA A 95 3.66 -5.66 -18.00
CA ALA A 95 4.68 -4.98 -17.22
C ALA A 95 4.06 -4.23 -16.03
N VAL A 96 2.92 -3.54 -16.26
CA VAL A 96 2.15 -2.90 -15.19
C VAL A 96 1.73 -3.92 -14.13
N HIS A 97 1.17 -5.06 -14.54
CA HIS A 97 0.79 -6.13 -13.61
C HIS A 97 1.97 -6.63 -12.76
N GLN A 98 3.16 -6.83 -13.37
CA GLN A 98 4.35 -7.25 -12.64
C GLN A 98 4.80 -6.20 -11.61
N VAL A 99 4.74 -4.92 -11.97
CA VAL A 99 5.05 -3.80 -11.05
C VAL A 99 4.08 -3.78 -9.87
N VAL A 100 2.76 -3.84 -10.12
CA VAL A 100 1.74 -3.85 -9.05
C VAL A 100 1.93 -5.07 -8.14
N LYS A 101 2.16 -6.25 -8.71
CA LYS A 101 2.39 -7.48 -7.95
C LYS A 101 3.67 -7.41 -7.10
N ALA A 102 4.76 -6.89 -7.66
CA ALA A 102 6.03 -6.75 -6.94
C ALA A 102 5.93 -5.69 -5.83
N PHE A 103 5.21 -4.59 -6.04
CA PHE A 103 4.97 -3.58 -5.01
C PHE A 103 4.13 -4.14 -3.87
N SER A 104 3.05 -4.85 -4.21
CA SER A 104 2.17 -5.50 -3.22
C SER A 104 2.93 -6.50 -2.35
N LYS A 105 3.89 -7.24 -2.93
CA LYS A 105 4.80 -8.11 -2.17
C LYS A 105 5.68 -7.34 -1.20
N LYS A 106 6.26 -6.21 -1.62
CA LYS A 106 7.11 -5.38 -0.74
C LYS A 106 6.30 -4.83 0.44
N VAL A 107 5.10 -4.32 0.18
CA VAL A 107 4.19 -3.83 1.23
C VAL A 107 3.81 -4.95 2.20
N ALA A 108 3.39 -6.12 1.69
CA ALA A 108 3.03 -7.26 2.54
C ALA A 108 4.19 -7.73 3.41
N LYS A 109 5.40 -7.81 2.84
CA LYS A 109 6.62 -8.16 3.59
C LYS A 109 6.93 -7.12 4.67
N ALA A 110 6.79 -5.84 4.36
CA ALA A 110 7.03 -4.77 5.32
C ALA A 110 6.05 -4.83 6.51
N TYR A 111 4.78 -5.20 6.26
CA TYR A 111 3.80 -5.50 7.31
C TYR A 111 4.19 -6.71 8.14
N GLN A 112 4.58 -7.83 7.50
CA GLN A 112 5.05 -9.01 8.21
C GLN A 112 6.24 -8.70 9.13
N SER A 113 7.21 -7.89 8.67
CA SER A 113 8.34 -7.45 9.49
C SER A 113 7.91 -6.53 10.63
N GLN A 114 6.96 -5.63 10.40
CA GLN A 114 6.41 -4.74 11.43
C GLN A 114 5.72 -5.52 12.56
N LEU A 115 5.05 -6.63 12.23
CA LEU A 115 4.40 -7.53 13.18
C LEU A 115 5.35 -8.59 13.79
N GLY A 116 6.62 -8.62 13.39
CA GLY A 116 7.60 -9.61 13.86
C GLY A 116 7.36 -11.04 13.35
N LEU A 117 6.61 -11.20 12.26
CA LEU A 117 6.32 -12.50 11.64
C LEU A 117 7.47 -13.00 10.74
N VAL A 118 8.35 -12.10 10.30
CA VAL A 118 9.53 -12.42 9.50
C VAL A 118 10.71 -11.55 9.94
N SER A 119 11.89 -12.17 10.01
CA SER A 119 13.17 -11.55 10.39
C SER A 119 13.88 -10.87 9.22
#